data_AF-A0A1F4ZU34-F1
#
_entry.id   AF-A0A1F4ZU34-F1
#
_cell.length_a   1.000
_cell.length_b   1.000
_cell.length_c   1.000
_cell.angle_alpha   90.00
_cell.angle_beta   90.00
_cell.angle_gamma   90.00
#
_symmetry.space_group_name_H-M   'P 1'
#
loop_
_entity.id
_entity.type
_entity.pdbx_description
1 polymer ?
#
loop_
_entity_poly.entity_id
_entity_poly.type
_entity_poly.pdbx_seq_one_letter_code
_entity_poly.pdbx_strand_id
1 'polypeptide(L)'
;MKNREQVISFMGVIVLALVLPGILKLANGVVRYLVGAEGRLSAIAIETDHPLGPLPAVWRGLAQGGEDLPTFLNGNEQKVAELKPQYIRIDHILDQFGVVNRNSSGLTFDWSQLDRVVRQIISTKATPFFSLSYMPAAISSGDTVAPPKDWKEWSLVVQKTIEHFSGEMGLSDVYYEVWNEPDLFGEWKMSGKKDYRTLYLYSVRGAEQAAGVKPFKIGGPATTGLYKSWVDNFFPFILKNNLRMDFYSWHRYDADINKYTADVEDVDRWIEGHPYFSNVEKIVSELGPDNEKGGANDTMVGAAHLAAVSRELMFKVKYGMSFAVTGSWGILDKPRSEALKVLSRLGSDRLAVTGEGTWVRAIGALDGDTYQVLLVNYDPKGAHSEIVPVSFINLKQGNFILKRTVMGASTVSSAAATSEAILQREIPMAPNSIVLLELEPVNNPQTPASNPTD
;
A
#
# COMPACT_ATOMS: atom_id res chain seq x y z
N MET A 1 -36.43 58.78 -13.84
CA MET A 1 -35.84 57.70 -14.67
C MET A 1 -34.47 57.21 -14.15
N LYS A 2 -33.55 58.07 -13.65
CA LYS A 2 -32.22 57.66 -13.14
C LYS A 2 -32.18 56.56 -12.04
N ASN A 3 -33.15 56.52 -11.13
CA ASN A 3 -33.15 55.53 -10.03
C ASN A 3 -33.47 54.09 -10.48
N ARG A 4 -34.23 53.90 -11.56
CA ARG A 4 -34.65 52.57 -12.00
C ARG A 4 -33.51 51.83 -12.71
N GLU A 5 -32.70 52.55 -13.48
CA GLU A 5 -31.53 52.00 -14.15
C GLU A 5 -30.42 51.62 -13.16
N GLN A 6 -30.19 52.43 -12.12
CA GLN A 6 -29.22 52.10 -11.07
C GLN A 6 -29.63 50.87 -10.25
N VAL A 7 -30.92 50.73 -9.93
CA VAL A 7 -31.43 49.55 -9.20
C VAL A 7 -31.35 48.29 -10.07
N ILE A 8 -31.67 48.38 -11.37
CA ILE A 8 -31.55 47.26 -12.32
C ILE A 8 -30.08 46.86 -12.50
N SER A 9 -29.16 47.83 -12.59
CA SER A 9 -27.73 47.57 -12.70
C SER A 9 -27.16 46.90 -11.44
N PHE A 10 -27.55 47.38 -10.25
CA PHE A 10 -27.09 46.83 -8.98
C PHE A 10 -27.62 45.40 -8.74
N MET A 11 -28.89 45.15 -9.05
CA MET A 11 -29.47 43.80 -9.01
C MET A 11 -28.80 42.85 -10.02
N GLY A 12 -28.45 43.35 -11.21
CA GLY A 12 -27.71 42.57 -12.21
C GLY A 12 -26.33 42.13 -11.70
N VAL A 13 -25.61 43.01 -11.00
CA VAL A 13 -24.30 42.68 -10.40
C VAL A 13 -24.43 41.63 -9.29
N ILE A 14 -25.46 41.75 -8.43
CA ILE A 14 -25.71 40.77 -7.36
C ILE A 14 -26.06 39.40 -7.95
N VAL A 15 -26.95 39.34 -8.94
CA VAL A 15 -27.30 38.08 -9.61
C VAL A 15 -26.08 37.47 -10.29
N LEU A 16 -25.26 38.26 -10.97
CA LEU A 16 -24.02 37.78 -11.58
C LEU A 16 -23.06 37.23 -10.52
N ALA A 17 -22.87 37.92 -9.39
CA ALA A 17 -22.00 37.46 -8.29
C ALA A 17 -22.50 36.16 -7.63
N LEU A 18 -23.82 35.94 -7.56
CA LEU A 18 -24.41 34.72 -7.03
C LEU A 18 -24.32 33.53 -8.01
N VAL A 19 -24.38 33.79 -9.32
CA VAL A 19 -24.39 32.76 -10.37
C VAL A 19 -22.97 32.40 -10.84
N LEU A 20 -22.02 33.35 -10.78
CA LEU A 20 -20.64 33.18 -11.23
C LEU A 20 -19.92 31.97 -10.60
N PRO A 21 -20.04 31.67 -9.29
CA PRO A 21 -19.42 30.48 -8.70
C PRO A 21 -20.00 29.17 -9.29
N GLY A 22 -21.29 29.15 -9.61
CA GLY A 22 -21.96 28.03 -10.26
C GLY A 22 -21.48 27.82 -11.69
N ILE A 23 -21.38 28.90 -12.46
CA ILE A 23 -20.83 28.88 -13.83
C ILE A 23 -19.37 28.42 -13.82
N LEU A 24 -18.55 28.93 -12.91
CA LEU A 24 -17.15 28.53 -12.78
C LEU A 24 -17.01 27.05 -12.39
N LYS A 25 -17.84 26.53 -11.48
CA LYS A 25 -17.90 25.10 -11.15
C LYS A 25 -18.30 24.27 -12.37
N LEU A 26 -19.29 24.72 -13.13
CA LEU A 26 -19.79 24.00 -14.29
C LEU A 26 -18.76 24.00 -15.44
N ALA A 27 -18.13 25.14 -15.71
CA ALA A 27 -17.05 25.28 -16.67
C ALA A 27 -15.83 24.42 -16.29
N ASN A 28 -15.42 24.43 -15.02
CA ASN A 28 -14.36 23.54 -14.54
C ASN A 28 -14.76 22.06 -14.63
N GLY A 29 -16.04 21.73 -14.39
CA GLY A 29 -16.56 20.37 -14.57
C GLY A 29 -16.51 19.92 -16.03
N VAL A 30 -16.91 20.78 -16.97
CA VAL A 30 -16.88 20.51 -18.42
C VAL A 30 -15.45 20.42 -18.95
N VAL A 31 -14.55 21.31 -18.52
CA VAL A 31 -13.12 21.24 -18.88
C VAL A 31 -12.49 19.96 -18.32
N ARG A 32 -12.77 19.58 -17.05
CA ARG A 32 -12.30 18.30 -16.49
C ARG A 32 -12.90 17.09 -17.22
N TYR A 33 -14.13 17.18 -17.71
CA TYR A 33 -14.76 16.11 -18.49
C TYR A 33 -14.15 15.98 -19.89
N LEU A 34 -13.88 17.09 -20.58
CA LEU A 34 -13.27 17.12 -21.92
C LEU A 34 -11.77 16.76 -21.87
N VAL A 35 -11.01 17.32 -20.93
CA VAL A 35 -9.60 16.95 -20.68
C VAL A 35 -9.49 15.54 -20.07
N GLY A 36 -10.49 15.10 -19.32
CA GLY A 36 -10.58 13.72 -18.84
C GLY A 36 -10.88 12.71 -19.96
N ALA A 37 -11.45 13.17 -21.08
CA ALA A 37 -11.70 12.36 -22.27
C ALA A 37 -10.48 12.32 -23.22
N GLU A 38 -9.71 13.41 -23.31
CA GLU A 38 -8.42 13.47 -24.01
C GLU A 38 -7.27 13.36 -23.00
N GLY A 39 -6.94 12.14 -22.57
CA GLY A 39 -5.85 11.92 -21.63
C GLY A 39 -4.49 12.44 -22.15
N ARG A 40 -3.59 12.77 -21.22
CA ARG A 40 -2.26 13.32 -21.50
C ARG A 40 -1.26 12.20 -21.75
N LEU A 41 -0.57 12.24 -22.89
CA LEU A 41 0.56 11.33 -23.18
C LEU A 41 1.74 11.59 -22.24
N SER A 42 2.51 10.53 -22.00
CA SER A 42 3.64 10.54 -21.10
C SER A 42 4.95 10.83 -21.85
N ALA A 43 5.85 11.56 -21.21
CA ALA A 43 7.22 11.77 -21.69
C ALA A 43 8.14 11.75 -20.46
N ILE A 44 8.63 10.55 -20.13
CA ILE A 44 9.29 10.27 -18.87
C ILE A 44 10.73 10.78 -18.90
N ALA A 45 11.12 11.52 -17.86
CA ALA A 45 12.51 11.90 -17.62
C ALA A 45 12.97 11.39 -16.26
N ILE A 46 14.18 10.84 -16.20
CA ILE A 46 14.82 10.32 -14.99
C ILE A 46 16.14 11.02 -14.77
N GLU A 47 16.29 11.67 -13.61
CA GLU A 47 17.53 12.33 -13.20
C GLU A 47 18.52 11.30 -12.65
N THR A 48 19.71 11.21 -13.24
CA THR A 48 20.70 10.15 -12.96
C THR A 48 21.89 10.59 -12.13
N ASP A 49 22.05 11.89 -11.90
CA ASP A 49 23.22 12.46 -11.23
C ASP A 49 23.14 12.46 -9.71
N HIS A 50 21.95 12.32 -9.12
CA HIS A 50 21.79 12.27 -7.67
C HIS A 50 20.61 11.38 -7.22
N PRO A 51 20.86 10.30 -6.46
CA PRO A 51 19.80 9.57 -5.80
C PRO A 51 19.10 10.42 -4.73
N LEU A 52 17.77 10.30 -4.65
CA LEU A 52 16.92 11.06 -3.74
C LEU A 52 16.73 10.36 -2.37
N GLY A 53 17.60 9.41 -2.03
CA GLY A 53 17.51 8.56 -0.83
C GLY A 53 16.79 7.22 -1.07
N PRO A 54 16.45 6.49 0.01
CA PRO A 54 15.89 5.14 -0.10
C PRO A 54 14.55 5.10 -0.85
N LEU A 55 14.37 4.08 -1.69
CA LEU A 55 13.13 3.78 -2.39
C LEU A 55 12.14 3.07 -1.44
N PRO A 56 10.98 3.68 -1.11
CA PRO A 56 9.99 3.02 -0.27
C PRO A 56 9.29 1.91 -1.06
N ALA A 57 9.53 0.67 -0.64
CA ALA A 57 8.95 -0.51 -1.26
C ALA A 57 7.56 -0.84 -0.67
N VAL A 58 6.58 0.06 -0.90
CA VAL A 58 5.23 -0.03 -0.30
C VAL A 58 4.48 -1.33 -0.64
N TRP A 59 4.84 -1.97 -1.76
CA TRP A 59 4.28 -3.24 -2.25
C TRP A 59 4.80 -4.49 -1.52
N ARG A 60 5.78 -4.36 -0.62
CA ARG A 60 6.33 -5.50 0.14
C ARG A 60 5.44 -5.94 1.31
N GLY A 61 4.27 -5.32 1.48
CA GLY A 61 3.21 -5.85 2.34
C GLY A 61 2.30 -6.77 1.53
N LEU A 62 2.04 -7.97 2.04
CA LEU A 62 1.05 -8.89 1.50
C LEU A 62 -0.03 -9.17 2.55
N ALA A 63 -1.23 -9.50 2.12
CA ALA A 63 -2.31 -9.91 3.01
C ALA A 63 -2.77 -11.34 2.69
N GLN A 64 -2.93 -12.14 3.73
CA GLN A 64 -3.56 -13.45 3.66
C GLN A 64 -5.01 -13.31 3.20
N GLY A 65 -5.44 -14.26 2.39
CA GLY A 65 -6.83 -14.54 2.14
C GLY A 65 -6.99 -16.05 1.93
N GLY A 66 -8.16 -16.48 1.51
CA GLY A 66 -8.50 -17.89 1.37
C GLY A 66 -9.30 -18.44 2.54
N GLU A 67 -9.86 -19.62 2.34
CA GLU A 67 -10.90 -20.21 3.19
C GLU A 67 -10.32 -21.14 4.27
N ASP A 68 -9.09 -21.65 4.08
CA ASP A 68 -8.39 -22.54 5.02
C ASP A 68 -7.18 -21.83 5.66
N LEU A 69 -7.48 -21.10 6.73
CA LEU A 69 -6.57 -20.16 7.39
C LEU A 69 -5.35 -20.84 8.03
N PRO A 70 -5.46 -22.00 8.70
CA PRO A 70 -4.31 -22.70 9.26
C PRO A 70 -3.31 -23.25 8.23
N THR A 71 -3.70 -23.38 6.97
CA THR A 71 -2.89 -24.01 5.92
C THR A 71 -2.59 -23.08 4.75
N PHE A 72 -2.94 -21.80 4.83
CA PHE A 72 -2.95 -20.90 3.67
C PHE A 72 -1.60 -20.79 2.94
N LEU A 73 -0.47 -20.98 3.63
CA LEU A 73 0.88 -20.97 3.03
C LEU A 73 1.45 -22.34 2.66
N ASN A 74 0.78 -23.44 3.02
CA ASN A 74 1.33 -24.79 2.86
C ASN A 74 1.76 -25.05 1.41
N GLY A 75 3.04 -25.36 1.22
CA GLY A 75 3.62 -25.70 -0.08
C GLY A 75 3.88 -24.50 -0.99
N ASN A 76 3.61 -23.28 -0.53
CA ASN A 76 3.78 -22.04 -1.29
C ASN A 76 4.88 -21.13 -0.72
N GLU A 77 5.53 -21.52 0.38
CA GLU A 77 6.49 -20.68 1.10
C GLU A 77 7.62 -20.17 0.20
N GLN A 78 8.19 -21.04 -0.64
CA GLN A 78 9.24 -20.65 -1.58
C GLN A 78 8.73 -19.66 -2.64
N LYS A 79 7.56 -19.92 -3.23
CA LYS A 79 6.96 -19.02 -4.22
C LYS A 79 6.66 -17.64 -3.64
N VAL A 80 6.21 -17.60 -2.37
CA VAL A 80 5.97 -16.36 -1.64
C VAL A 80 7.28 -15.65 -1.31
N ALA A 81 8.33 -16.38 -0.90
CA ALA A 81 9.64 -15.80 -0.64
C ALA A 81 10.25 -15.10 -1.87
N GLU A 82 10.00 -15.62 -3.08
CA GLU A 82 10.41 -15.00 -4.34
C GLU A 82 9.78 -13.62 -4.59
N LEU A 83 8.61 -13.35 -3.99
CA LEU A 83 7.96 -12.03 -4.06
C LEU A 83 8.69 -10.98 -3.18
N LYS A 84 9.60 -11.43 -2.31
CA LYS A 84 10.35 -10.65 -1.32
C LYS A 84 9.45 -9.82 -0.37
N PRO A 85 8.44 -10.44 0.27
CA PRO A 85 7.61 -9.74 1.24
C PRO A 85 8.43 -9.30 2.46
N GLN A 86 8.10 -8.12 2.98
CA GLN A 86 8.57 -7.65 4.28
C GLN A 86 7.56 -8.00 5.37
N TYR A 87 6.26 -7.92 5.06
CA TYR A 87 5.18 -8.28 5.96
C TYR A 87 4.15 -9.17 5.27
N ILE A 88 3.62 -10.13 6.03
CA ILE A 88 2.41 -10.87 5.65
C ILE A 88 1.38 -10.64 6.75
N ARG A 89 0.28 -9.96 6.40
CA ARG A 89 -0.87 -9.73 7.25
C ARG A 89 -1.74 -10.97 7.33
N ILE A 90 -2.11 -11.37 8.54
CA ILE A 90 -3.05 -12.47 8.80
C ILE A 90 -4.14 -12.02 9.78
N ASP A 91 -5.36 -12.46 9.54
CA ASP A 91 -6.51 -12.26 10.41
C ASP A 91 -6.92 -13.58 11.07
N HIS A 92 -8.04 -13.58 11.81
CA HIS A 92 -8.59 -14.78 12.45
C HIS A 92 -7.66 -15.49 13.45
N ILE A 93 -6.58 -14.84 13.89
CA ILE A 93 -5.54 -15.43 14.73
C ILE A 93 -6.05 -15.86 16.11
N LEU A 94 -7.18 -15.33 16.55
CA LEU A 94 -7.74 -15.54 17.89
C LEU A 94 -8.94 -16.51 17.92
N ASP A 95 -9.64 -16.73 16.79
CA ASP A 95 -10.82 -17.61 16.73
C ASP A 95 -10.58 -18.93 15.99
N GLN A 96 -9.62 -19.01 15.05
CA GLN A 96 -9.43 -20.20 14.20
C GLN A 96 -8.31 -21.14 14.66
N PHE A 97 -7.48 -20.71 15.60
CA PHE A 97 -6.27 -21.44 16.00
C PHE A 97 -6.37 -22.12 17.38
N GLY A 98 -7.49 -21.95 18.09
CA GLY A 98 -7.66 -22.49 19.45
C GLY A 98 -6.80 -21.79 20.50
N VAL A 99 -6.40 -20.54 20.23
CA VAL A 99 -5.45 -19.78 21.06
C VAL A 99 -5.96 -19.58 22.48
N VAL A 100 -7.22 -19.14 22.64
CA VAL A 100 -7.75 -18.79 23.96
C VAL A 100 -8.77 -19.82 24.42
N ASN A 101 -8.46 -20.48 25.52
CA ASN A 101 -9.31 -21.47 26.17
C ASN A 101 -9.65 -21.01 27.60
N ARG A 102 -10.59 -21.71 28.25
CA ARG A 102 -10.96 -21.46 29.65
C ARG A 102 -11.03 -22.77 30.41
N ASN A 103 -10.47 -22.79 31.62
CA ASN A 103 -10.63 -23.86 32.59
C ASN A 103 -11.10 -23.31 33.95
N SER A 104 -11.08 -24.13 35.00
CA SER A 104 -11.52 -23.75 36.36
C SER A 104 -10.67 -22.65 37.00
N SER A 105 -9.45 -22.41 36.53
CA SER A 105 -8.51 -21.41 37.07
C SER A 105 -8.48 -20.10 36.28
N GLY A 106 -9.18 -20.02 35.13
CA GLY A 106 -9.22 -18.83 34.29
C GLY A 106 -8.92 -19.14 32.81
N LEU A 107 -8.44 -18.13 32.09
CA LEU A 107 -8.01 -18.28 30.70
C LEU A 107 -6.70 -19.03 30.60
N THR A 108 -6.57 -19.88 29.58
CA THR A 108 -5.35 -20.58 29.20
C THR A 108 -5.06 -20.37 27.72
N PHE A 109 -3.77 -20.34 27.36
CA PHE A 109 -3.33 -20.01 26.01
C PHE A 109 -2.59 -21.18 25.36
N ASP A 110 -2.99 -21.56 24.15
CA ASP A 110 -2.31 -22.57 23.33
C ASP A 110 -1.95 -21.98 21.96
N TRP A 111 -0.68 -21.63 21.79
CA TRP A 111 -0.17 -20.99 20.58
C TRP A 111 0.22 -21.99 19.49
N SER A 112 0.16 -23.30 19.75
CA SER A 112 0.85 -24.32 18.96
C SER A 112 0.46 -24.37 17.48
N GLN A 113 -0.78 -24.06 17.13
CA GLN A 113 -1.23 -24.00 15.73
C GLN A 113 -0.83 -22.68 15.05
N LEU A 114 -1.05 -21.54 15.71
CA LEU A 114 -0.69 -20.23 15.19
C LEU A 114 0.82 -20.11 14.99
N ASP A 115 1.61 -20.68 15.91
CA ASP A 115 3.06 -20.80 15.82
C ASP A 115 3.55 -21.44 14.52
N ARG A 116 2.83 -22.43 13.99
CA ARG A 116 3.21 -23.10 12.74
C ARG A 116 3.10 -22.13 11.57
N VAL A 117 1.98 -21.42 11.50
CA VAL A 117 1.74 -20.40 10.46
C VAL A 117 2.74 -19.25 10.56
N VAL A 118 3.04 -18.77 11.77
CA VAL A 118 4.02 -17.71 11.98
C VAL A 118 5.43 -18.17 11.56
N ARG A 119 5.83 -19.41 11.85
CA ARG A 119 7.11 -19.96 11.36
C ARG A 119 7.14 -20.07 9.83
N GLN A 120 6.02 -20.37 9.18
CA GLN A 120 5.95 -20.35 7.72
C GLN A 120 6.13 -18.93 7.17
N ILE A 121 5.46 -17.92 7.73
CA ILE A 121 5.68 -16.51 7.37
C ILE A 121 7.16 -16.13 7.49
N ILE A 122 7.80 -16.45 8.63
CA ILE A 122 9.23 -16.18 8.86
C ILE A 122 10.12 -16.90 7.84
N SER A 123 9.76 -18.12 7.42
CA SER A 123 10.50 -18.87 6.40
C SER A 123 10.54 -18.14 5.04
N THR A 124 9.52 -17.32 4.75
CA THR A 124 9.46 -16.45 3.56
C THR A 124 10.28 -15.16 3.68
N LYS A 125 10.96 -14.96 4.83
CA LYS A 125 11.67 -13.74 5.24
C LYS A 125 10.78 -12.54 5.57
N ALA A 126 9.46 -12.74 5.64
CA ALA A 126 8.53 -11.74 6.13
C ALA A 126 8.37 -11.78 7.66
N THR A 127 7.93 -10.65 8.22
CA THR A 127 7.45 -10.54 9.60
C THR A 127 5.93 -10.63 9.60
N PRO A 128 5.29 -11.32 10.57
CA PRO A 128 3.83 -11.32 10.66
C PRO A 128 3.31 -9.92 10.97
N PHE A 129 2.20 -9.57 10.33
CA PHE A 129 1.35 -8.44 10.69
C PHE A 129 0.02 -9.04 11.18
N PHE A 130 -0.29 -8.86 12.46
CA PHE A 130 -1.42 -9.54 13.10
C PHE A 130 -2.64 -8.63 13.13
N SER A 131 -3.73 -9.03 12.48
CA SER A 131 -5.06 -8.55 12.88
C SER A 131 -5.48 -9.31 14.14
N LEU A 132 -5.70 -8.58 15.23
CA LEU A 132 -6.24 -9.06 16.50
C LEU A 132 -7.73 -9.37 16.32
N SER A 133 -8.02 -10.44 15.58
CA SER A 133 -9.37 -10.88 15.22
C SER A 133 -9.48 -12.41 15.17
N TYR A 134 -10.67 -12.97 15.13
CA TYR A 134 -11.89 -12.37 15.68
C TYR A 134 -12.01 -12.71 17.17
N MET A 135 -13.19 -12.59 17.78
CA MET A 135 -13.35 -12.79 19.22
C MET A 135 -13.23 -14.30 19.57
N PRO A 136 -12.33 -14.69 20.49
CA PRO A 136 -12.28 -16.08 20.94
C PRO A 136 -13.57 -16.50 21.63
N ALA A 137 -14.05 -17.71 21.34
CA ALA A 137 -15.27 -18.27 21.92
C ALA A 137 -15.26 -18.30 23.46
N ALA A 138 -14.09 -18.48 24.08
CA ALA A 138 -13.91 -18.52 25.54
C ALA A 138 -14.28 -17.21 26.26
N ILE A 139 -14.23 -16.07 25.56
CA ILE A 139 -14.50 -14.74 26.10
C ILE A 139 -15.62 -14.01 25.37
N SER A 140 -16.11 -14.51 24.22
CA SER A 140 -17.17 -13.86 23.44
C SER A 140 -18.52 -13.83 24.18
N SER A 141 -19.22 -12.70 24.11
CA SER A 141 -20.61 -12.58 24.59
C SER A 141 -21.66 -13.19 23.65
N GLY A 142 -21.26 -13.66 22.47
CA GLY A 142 -22.13 -14.23 21.46
C GLY A 142 -21.34 -15.02 20.41
N ASP A 143 -21.41 -14.59 19.15
CA ASP A 143 -20.67 -15.17 18.04
C ASP A 143 -19.21 -14.69 17.98
N THR A 144 -18.48 -15.07 16.94
CA THR A 144 -17.06 -14.69 16.76
C THR A 144 -16.87 -13.20 16.53
N VAL A 145 -17.90 -12.45 16.14
CA VAL A 145 -17.80 -11.00 15.92
C VAL A 145 -18.38 -10.17 17.06
N ALA A 146 -18.89 -10.80 18.13
CA ALA A 146 -19.48 -10.13 19.28
C ALA A 146 -18.42 -9.49 20.21
N PRO A 147 -18.81 -8.52 21.06
CA PRO A 147 -17.95 -8.03 22.15
C PRO A 147 -17.56 -9.14 23.13
N PRO A 148 -16.49 -8.95 23.92
CA PRO A 148 -16.18 -9.86 25.02
C PRO A 148 -17.21 -9.73 26.15
N LYS A 149 -17.35 -10.80 26.96
CA LYS A 149 -18.13 -10.79 28.21
C LYS A 149 -17.50 -9.88 29.26
N ASP A 150 -16.17 -9.82 29.27
CA ASP A 150 -15.37 -8.93 30.12
C ASP A 150 -14.25 -8.30 29.29
N TRP A 151 -14.22 -6.98 29.26
CA TRP A 151 -13.20 -6.21 28.56
C TRP A 151 -11.78 -6.39 29.14
N LYS A 152 -11.66 -6.73 30.42
CA LYS A 152 -10.35 -7.04 31.02
C LYS A 152 -9.79 -8.36 30.49
N GLU A 153 -10.64 -9.33 30.19
CA GLU A 153 -10.23 -10.57 29.55
C GLU A 153 -9.73 -10.30 28.12
N TRP A 154 -10.38 -9.40 27.37
CA TRP A 154 -9.86 -8.95 26.08
C TRP A 154 -8.47 -8.28 26.20
N SER A 155 -8.28 -7.36 27.16
CA SER A 155 -6.94 -6.81 27.42
C SER A 155 -5.90 -7.88 27.74
N LEU A 156 -6.26 -8.89 28.53
CA LEU A 156 -5.35 -10.00 28.86
C LEU A 156 -5.01 -10.84 27.62
N VAL A 157 -5.96 -11.08 26.72
CA VAL A 157 -5.70 -11.78 25.45
C VAL A 157 -4.69 -10.98 24.62
N VAL A 158 -4.91 -9.68 24.42
CA VAL A 158 -4.00 -8.83 23.65
C VAL A 158 -2.60 -8.77 24.29
N GLN A 159 -2.53 -8.61 25.61
CA GLN A 159 -1.27 -8.66 26.36
C GLN A 159 -0.53 -9.97 26.07
N LYS A 160 -1.19 -11.12 26.21
CA LYS A 160 -0.58 -12.43 26.05
C LYS A 160 -0.17 -12.73 24.61
N THR A 161 -0.94 -12.27 23.62
CA THR A 161 -0.54 -12.34 22.20
C THR A 161 0.76 -11.56 21.94
N ILE A 162 0.90 -10.35 22.52
CA ILE A 162 2.09 -9.53 22.33
C ILE A 162 3.30 -10.11 23.08
N GLU A 163 3.12 -10.53 24.34
CA GLU A 163 4.16 -11.20 25.13
C GLU A 163 4.66 -12.47 24.45
N HIS A 164 3.77 -13.25 23.83
CA HIS A 164 4.16 -14.46 23.14
C HIS A 164 4.98 -14.17 21.88
N PHE A 165 4.46 -13.37 20.93
CA PHE A 165 5.15 -13.17 19.65
C PHE A 165 6.31 -12.16 19.72
N SER A 166 6.11 -11.04 20.41
CA SER A 166 7.15 -10.02 20.54
C SER A 166 8.07 -10.25 21.74
N GLY A 167 7.72 -11.13 22.70
CA GLY A 167 8.56 -11.49 23.84
C GLY A 167 9.21 -12.87 23.68
N GLU A 168 8.42 -13.93 23.88
CA GLU A 168 8.88 -15.33 23.92
C GLU A 168 9.48 -15.79 22.58
N MET A 169 8.79 -15.51 21.46
CA MET A 169 9.27 -15.81 20.11
C MET A 169 10.30 -14.79 19.61
N GLY A 170 10.42 -13.64 20.27
CA GLY A 170 11.45 -12.64 20.04
C GLY A 170 11.35 -11.87 18.72
N LEU A 171 10.16 -11.81 18.11
CA LEU A 171 9.93 -11.07 16.87
C LEU A 171 9.96 -9.56 17.13
N SER A 172 10.72 -8.81 16.33
CA SER A 172 10.77 -7.34 16.39
C SER A 172 9.93 -6.72 15.28
N ASP A 173 9.45 -5.51 15.51
CA ASP A 173 8.72 -4.67 14.56
C ASP A 173 7.44 -5.32 14.04
N VAL A 174 6.80 -6.13 14.89
CA VAL A 174 5.49 -6.75 14.64
C VAL A 174 4.39 -5.69 14.73
N TYR A 175 3.43 -5.75 13.82
CA TYR A 175 2.23 -4.91 13.85
C TYR A 175 1.07 -5.70 14.44
N TYR A 176 0.33 -5.06 15.33
CA TYR A 176 -0.90 -5.56 15.94
C TYR A 176 -2.04 -4.61 15.56
N GLU A 177 -2.77 -4.96 14.52
CA GLU A 177 -3.94 -4.23 14.04
C GLU A 177 -5.18 -4.66 14.81
N VAL A 178 -5.91 -3.71 15.37
CA VAL A 178 -7.08 -4.02 16.18
C VAL A 178 -8.28 -4.25 15.28
N TRP A 179 -8.63 -5.54 15.15
CA TRP A 179 -9.77 -6.06 14.40
C TRP A 179 -9.61 -6.04 12.87
N ASN A 180 -10.60 -6.60 12.18
CA ASN A 180 -10.74 -6.58 10.73
C ASN A 180 -12.15 -6.14 10.33
N GLU A 181 -12.25 -5.13 9.47
CA GLU A 181 -13.48 -4.57 8.90
C GLU A 181 -14.63 -4.44 9.93
N PRO A 182 -14.41 -3.74 11.05
CA PRO A 182 -15.41 -3.63 12.12
C PRO A 182 -16.72 -2.99 11.63
N ASP A 183 -16.67 -2.15 10.60
CA ASP A 183 -17.81 -1.51 9.96
C ASP A 183 -18.72 -2.47 9.18
N LEU A 184 -18.21 -3.65 8.81
CA LEU A 184 -18.94 -4.71 8.11
C LEU A 184 -19.12 -5.93 9.01
N PHE A 185 -18.03 -6.53 9.49
CA PHE A 185 -18.08 -7.76 10.28
C PHE A 185 -18.49 -7.49 11.73
N GLY A 186 -19.76 -7.80 12.00
CA GLY A 186 -20.37 -7.66 13.32
C GLY A 186 -21.00 -6.29 13.57
N GLU A 187 -21.11 -5.42 12.57
CA GLU A 187 -21.76 -4.10 12.70
C GLU A 187 -21.23 -3.29 13.90
N TRP A 188 -19.91 -3.33 14.14
CA TRP A 188 -19.32 -2.47 15.15
C TRP A 188 -19.51 -1.01 14.76
N LYS A 189 -19.74 -0.17 15.76
CA LYS A 189 -20.01 1.26 15.56
C LYS A 189 -18.98 2.07 16.33
N MET A 190 -18.93 3.35 16.03
CA MET A 190 -18.20 4.33 16.84
C MET A 190 -19.00 4.83 18.05
N SER A 191 -19.94 4.01 18.56
CA SER A 191 -20.79 4.32 19.72
C SER A 191 -21.58 3.09 20.22
N GLY A 192 -22.26 3.24 21.34
CA GLY A 192 -23.22 2.26 21.85
C GLY A 192 -22.57 1.08 22.58
N LYS A 193 -23.29 -0.04 22.66
CA LYS A 193 -22.82 -1.24 23.38
C LYS A 193 -21.72 -2.00 22.63
N LYS A 194 -21.78 -2.01 21.30
CA LYS A 194 -20.79 -2.62 20.40
C LYS A 194 -19.95 -1.53 19.76
N ASP A 195 -19.14 -0.89 20.59
CA ASP A 195 -18.34 0.29 20.25
C ASP A 195 -16.89 -0.10 19.97
N TYR A 196 -16.44 0.09 18.72
CA TYR A 196 -15.07 -0.18 18.29
C TYR A 196 -14.05 0.60 19.13
N ARG A 197 -14.39 1.81 19.57
CA ARG A 197 -13.50 2.63 20.41
C ARG A 197 -13.20 1.96 21.74
N THR A 198 -14.18 1.24 22.29
CA THR A 198 -14.00 0.44 23.51
C THR A 198 -13.10 -0.75 23.24
N LEU A 199 -13.29 -1.46 22.12
CA LEU A 199 -12.39 -2.54 21.69
C LEU A 199 -10.95 -2.04 21.59
N TYR A 200 -10.73 -0.93 20.88
CA TYR A 200 -9.41 -0.31 20.72
C TYR A 200 -8.80 0.10 22.07
N LEU A 201 -9.57 0.76 22.94
CA LEU A 201 -9.13 1.16 24.28
C LEU A 201 -8.57 -0.02 25.08
N TYR A 202 -9.30 -1.14 25.12
CA TYR A 202 -8.87 -2.31 25.89
C TYR A 202 -7.74 -3.09 25.19
N SER A 203 -7.65 -3.04 23.85
CA SER A 203 -6.47 -3.56 23.12
C SER A 203 -5.20 -2.78 23.49
N VAL A 204 -5.25 -1.45 23.43
CA VAL A 204 -4.10 -0.59 23.78
C VAL A 204 -3.67 -0.80 25.22
N ARG A 205 -4.63 -0.86 26.16
CA ARG A 205 -4.33 -1.15 27.57
C ARG A 205 -3.68 -2.52 27.77
N GLY A 206 -4.08 -3.53 27.00
CA GLY A 206 -3.43 -4.84 27.01
C GLY A 206 -2.01 -4.77 26.47
N ALA A 207 -1.82 -4.06 25.36
CA ALA A 207 -0.51 -3.85 24.75
C ALA A 207 0.47 -3.08 25.66
N GLU A 208 0.00 -2.09 26.40
CA GLU A 208 0.80 -1.32 27.36
C GLU A 208 1.18 -2.13 28.61
N GLN A 209 0.46 -3.20 28.91
CA GLN A 209 0.77 -4.12 30.01
C GLN A 209 1.77 -5.21 29.62
N ALA A 210 2.01 -5.43 28.32
CA ALA A 210 2.95 -6.43 27.85
C ALA A 210 4.38 -6.09 28.29
N ALA A 211 5.07 -7.05 28.91
CA ALA A 211 6.42 -6.88 29.44
C ALA A 211 7.41 -7.87 28.82
N GLY A 212 8.69 -7.50 28.78
CA GLY A 212 9.75 -8.36 28.23
C GLY A 212 9.69 -8.53 26.71
N VAL A 213 9.11 -7.56 26.00
CA VAL A 213 8.88 -7.62 24.56
C VAL A 213 9.83 -6.75 23.75
N LYS A 214 10.09 -7.16 22.51
CA LYS A 214 10.76 -6.39 21.45
C LYS A 214 9.86 -5.25 20.96
N PRO A 215 10.41 -4.26 20.22
CA PRO A 215 9.61 -3.21 19.60
C PRO A 215 8.47 -3.80 18.77
N PHE A 216 7.27 -3.23 18.92
CA PHE A 216 6.07 -3.58 18.16
C PHE A 216 5.25 -2.32 17.90
N LYS A 217 4.26 -2.40 17.03
CA LYS A 217 3.30 -1.33 16.74
C LYS A 217 1.86 -1.79 16.93
N ILE A 218 0.98 -0.89 17.35
CA ILE A 218 -0.46 -1.12 17.49
C ILE A 218 -1.26 -0.02 16.76
N GLY A 219 -2.32 -0.41 16.07
CA GLY A 219 -3.04 0.47 15.16
C GLY A 219 -4.38 -0.10 14.68
N GLY A 220 -5.06 0.62 13.80
CA GLY A 220 -6.40 0.29 13.31
C GLY A 220 -7.04 1.48 12.57
N PRO A 221 -8.34 1.44 12.19
CA PRO A 221 -9.35 0.43 12.53
C PRO A 221 -9.56 -0.68 11.51
N ALA A 222 -8.79 -0.72 10.42
CA ALA A 222 -8.94 -1.70 9.36
C ALA A 222 -10.37 -1.74 8.76
N THR A 223 -10.99 -0.58 8.56
CA THR A 223 -12.33 -0.50 7.95
C THR A 223 -12.32 -0.90 6.49
N THR A 224 -13.45 -1.38 5.95
CA THR A 224 -13.59 -1.82 4.54
C THR A 224 -13.25 -0.73 3.50
N GLY A 225 -13.23 0.53 3.94
CA GLY A 225 -12.90 1.71 3.17
C GLY A 225 -12.49 2.84 4.09
N LEU A 226 -12.15 3.99 3.51
CA LEU A 226 -11.93 5.21 4.26
C LEU A 226 -13.26 5.94 4.52
N TYR A 227 -13.63 6.09 5.79
CA TYR A 227 -14.88 6.75 6.20
C TYR A 227 -14.62 7.92 7.13
N LYS A 228 -14.98 9.13 6.68
CA LYS A 228 -14.86 10.34 7.52
C LYS A 228 -15.63 10.22 8.84
N SER A 229 -16.81 9.59 8.82
CA SER A 229 -17.63 9.38 10.03
C SER A 229 -16.94 8.52 11.09
N TRP A 230 -16.08 7.57 10.67
CA TRP A 230 -15.27 6.78 11.58
C TRP A 230 -14.17 7.63 12.19
N VAL A 231 -13.44 8.36 11.35
CA VAL A 231 -12.33 9.25 11.77
C VAL A 231 -12.81 10.34 12.73
N ASP A 232 -13.93 10.99 12.44
CA ASP A 232 -14.53 12.07 13.25
C ASP A 232 -14.85 11.65 14.68
N ASN A 233 -15.01 10.34 14.94
CA ASN A 233 -15.27 9.81 16.27
C ASN A 233 -14.04 9.09 16.87
N PHE A 234 -13.17 8.54 16.03
CA PHE A 234 -12.04 7.75 16.48
C PHE A 234 -10.89 8.64 16.94
N PHE A 235 -10.44 9.60 16.12
CA PHE A 235 -9.29 10.44 16.45
C PHE A 235 -9.52 11.28 17.72
N PRO A 236 -10.68 11.95 17.90
CA PRO A 236 -10.95 12.63 19.17
C PRO A 236 -10.98 11.68 20.36
N PHE A 237 -11.42 10.43 20.18
CA PHE A 237 -11.39 9.42 21.24
C PHE A 237 -9.96 8.99 21.61
N ILE A 238 -9.09 8.79 20.61
CA ILE A 238 -7.66 8.51 20.82
C ILE A 238 -7.02 9.63 21.65
N LEU A 239 -7.20 10.89 21.23
CA LEU A 239 -6.64 12.05 21.91
C LEU A 239 -7.19 12.22 23.33
N LYS A 240 -8.51 12.11 23.51
CA LYS A 240 -9.17 12.29 24.81
C LYS A 240 -8.71 11.25 25.84
N ASN A 241 -8.42 10.03 25.41
CA ASN A 241 -8.04 8.94 26.30
C ASN A 241 -6.53 8.68 26.33
N ASN A 242 -5.73 9.49 25.64
CA ASN A 242 -4.28 9.35 25.52
C ASN A 242 -3.85 7.94 25.08
N LEU A 243 -4.50 7.41 24.03
CA LEU A 243 -4.24 6.05 23.56
C LEU A 243 -3.13 6.03 22.54
N ARG A 244 -2.19 5.10 22.71
CA ARG A 244 -1.19 4.77 21.70
C ARG A 244 -1.86 4.33 20.39
N MET A 245 -1.42 4.91 19.28
CA MET A 245 -1.78 4.55 17.92
C MET A 245 -0.55 4.80 17.05
N ASP A 246 0.18 3.76 16.70
CA ASP A 246 1.41 3.89 15.90
C ASP A 246 1.10 3.94 14.40
N PHE A 247 -0.04 3.38 13.99
CA PHE A 247 -0.50 3.41 12.59
C PHE A 247 -2.03 3.50 12.49
N TYR A 248 -2.48 4.13 11.41
CA TYR A 248 -3.87 4.18 10.97
C TYR A 248 -4.05 3.32 9.72
N SER A 249 -5.03 2.42 9.74
CA SER A 249 -5.26 1.45 8.67
C SER A 249 -6.69 1.36 8.17
N TRP A 250 -6.82 1.06 6.88
CA TRP A 250 -8.08 0.85 6.16
C TRP A 250 -7.85 -0.03 4.93
N HIS A 251 -8.94 -0.53 4.34
CA HIS A 251 -8.91 -1.33 3.11
C HIS A 251 -9.31 -0.48 1.90
N ARG A 252 -8.85 -0.87 0.71
CA ARG A 252 -9.33 -0.27 -0.53
C ARG A 252 -9.29 -1.26 -1.70
N TYR A 253 -10.47 -1.60 -2.19
CA TYR A 253 -10.66 -2.33 -3.43
C TYR A 253 -11.33 -1.43 -4.47
N ASP A 254 -10.60 -1.01 -5.49
CA ASP A 254 -11.15 -0.18 -6.57
C ASP A 254 -10.29 -0.18 -7.81
N ALA A 255 -10.90 -0.21 -9.00
CA ALA A 255 -10.18 -0.04 -10.25
C ALA A 255 -9.69 1.41 -10.47
N ASP A 256 -10.32 2.41 -9.87
CA ASP A 256 -9.86 3.80 -9.97
C ASP A 256 -8.70 4.07 -9.01
N ILE A 257 -7.48 4.07 -9.57
CA ILE A 257 -6.25 4.33 -8.81
C ILE A 257 -6.24 5.69 -8.10
N ASN A 258 -7.03 6.66 -8.59
CA ASN A 258 -7.08 7.99 -7.96
C ASN A 258 -7.75 7.96 -6.59
N LYS A 259 -8.62 6.97 -6.32
CA LYS A 259 -9.25 6.84 -5.00
C LYS A 259 -8.25 6.47 -3.91
N TYR A 260 -7.21 5.71 -4.25
CA TYR A 260 -6.13 5.41 -3.31
C TYR A 260 -5.38 6.67 -2.90
N THR A 261 -5.05 7.54 -3.87
CA THR A 261 -4.42 8.83 -3.57
C THR A 261 -5.37 9.76 -2.82
N ALA A 262 -6.64 9.85 -3.22
CA ALA A 262 -7.64 10.67 -2.55
C ALA A 262 -7.85 10.26 -1.08
N ASP A 263 -7.84 8.96 -0.79
CA ASP A 263 -7.91 8.45 0.58
C ASP A 263 -6.75 9.02 1.42
N VAL A 264 -5.51 8.97 0.91
CA VAL A 264 -4.35 9.50 1.63
C VAL A 264 -4.48 11.01 1.84
N GLU A 265 -4.84 11.76 0.79
CA GLU A 265 -5.03 13.22 0.88
C GLU A 265 -6.11 13.61 1.90
N ASP A 266 -7.17 12.81 1.98
CA ASP A 266 -8.23 13.00 2.96
C ASP A 266 -7.73 12.72 4.38
N VAL A 267 -7.01 11.61 4.61
CA VAL A 267 -6.39 11.33 5.91
C VAL A 267 -5.45 12.47 6.30
N ASP A 268 -4.56 12.90 5.41
CA ASP A 268 -3.61 13.99 5.66
C ASP A 268 -4.32 15.27 6.08
N ARG A 269 -5.41 15.63 5.39
CA ARG A 269 -6.23 16.80 5.75
C ARG A 269 -6.96 16.64 7.08
N TRP A 270 -7.35 15.42 7.46
CA TRP A 270 -8.07 15.17 8.72
C TRP A 270 -7.14 15.10 9.93
N ILE A 271 -5.87 14.71 9.74
CA ILE A 271 -4.84 14.76 10.79
C ILE A 271 -4.15 16.13 10.87
N GLU A 272 -4.26 16.95 9.82
CA GLU A 272 -3.71 18.31 9.75
C GLU A 272 -4.18 19.13 10.96
N GLY A 273 -3.23 19.56 11.80
CA GLY A 273 -3.50 20.36 13.00
C GLY A 273 -3.32 19.64 14.34
N HIS A 274 -3.07 18.32 14.35
CA HIS A 274 -2.75 17.58 15.58
C HIS A 274 -1.34 16.96 15.53
N PRO A 275 -0.36 17.51 16.29
CA PRO A 275 1.03 17.03 16.29
C PRO A 275 1.19 15.55 16.65
N TYR A 276 0.24 14.96 17.38
CA TYR A 276 0.26 13.54 17.71
C TYR A 276 0.21 12.66 16.45
N PHE A 277 -0.63 13.00 15.48
CA PHE A 277 -0.87 12.16 14.30
C PHE A 277 0.20 12.31 13.21
N SER A 278 1.13 13.28 13.32
CA SER A 278 2.16 13.51 12.30
C SER A 278 3.15 12.34 12.15
N ASN A 279 3.28 11.52 13.20
CA ASN A 279 4.17 10.37 13.23
C ASN A 279 3.42 9.04 13.08
N VAL A 280 2.10 9.09 12.87
CA VAL A 280 1.28 7.88 12.71
C VAL A 280 1.42 7.38 11.29
N GLU A 281 1.88 6.13 11.15
CA GLU A 281 2.03 5.51 9.84
C GLU A 281 0.65 5.30 9.19
N LYS A 282 0.51 5.55 7.89
CA LYS A 282 -0.68 5.21 7.11
C LYS A 282 -0.47 3.84 6.45
N ILE A 283 -1.43 2.93 6.57
CA ILE A 283 -1.34 1.58 6.00
C ILE A 283 -2.64 1.23 5.29
N VAL A 284 -2.57 0.91 4.00
CA VAL A 284 -3.69 0.25 3.32
C VAL A 284 -3.51 -1.25 3.56
N SER A 285 -4.20 -1.79 4.58
CA SER A 285 -3.96 -3.14 5.12
C SER A 285 -4.54 -4.25 4.26
N GLU A 286 -5.39 -3.91 3.29
CA GLU A 286 -5.77 -4.76 2.16
C GLU A 286 -6.08 -3.93 0.92
N LEU A 287 -5.61 -4.37 -0.25
CA LEU A 287 -5.95 -3.78 -1.53
C LEU A 287 -6.00 -4.75 -2.71
N GLY A 288 -6.74 -4.33 -3.73
CA GLY A 288 -6.81 -4.95 -5.05
C GLY A 288 -7.72 -4.16 -6.00
N PRO A 289 -7.78 -4.48 -7.30
CA PRO A 289 -8.71 -3.82 -8.22
C PRO A 289 -10.19 -4.12 -7.92
N ASP A 290 -10.48 -5.22 -7.23
CA ASP A 290 -11.82 -5.69 -6.87
C ASP A 290 -11.72 -6.57 -5.62
N ASN A 291 -12.75 -6.59 -4.76
CA ASN A 291 -12.84 -7.45 -3.59
C ASN A 291 -13.33 -8.88 -3.93
N GLU A 292 -13.85 -9.07 -5.15
CA GLU A 292 -14.32 -10.37 -5.64
C GLU A 292 -13.19 -11.26 -6.20
N LYS A 293 -13.42 -12.57 -6.20
CA LYS A 293 -12.50 -13.54 -6.84
C LYS A 293 -12.55 -13.45 -8.36
N GLY A 294 -11.41 -13.61 -9.02
CA GLY A 294 -11.34 -13.60 -10.48
C GLY A 294 -11.39 -12.20 -11.09
N GLY A 295 -11.92 -12.08 -12.32
CA GLY A 295 -12.03 -10.80 -13.00
C GLY A 295 -10.67 -10.11 -13.18
N ALA A 296 -10.61 -8.81 -12.89
CA ALA A 296 -9.37 -8.03 -13.02
C ALA A 296 -8.22 -8.57 -12.15
N ASN A 297 -8.52 -9.17 -10.99
CA ASN A 297 -7.54 -9.73 -10.07
C ASN A 297 -6.64 -10.80 -10.69
N ASP A 298 -7.12 -11.48 -11.73
CA ASP A 298 -6.46 -12.65 -12.34
C ASP A 298 -5.81 -12.34 -13.69
N THR A 299 -5.83 -11.07 -14.12
CA THR A 299 -5.39 -10.65 -15.46
C THR A 299 -4.23 -9.66 -15.41
N MET A 300 -3.71 -9.30 -16.58
CA MET A 300 -2.75 -8.22 -16.75
C MET A 300 -3.28 -6.86 -16.23
N VAL A 301 -4.60 -6.65 -16.22
CA VAL A 301 -5.19 -5.44 -15.62
C VAL A 301 -4.87 -5.36 -14.13
N GLY A 302 -5.01 -6.47 -13.39
CA GLY A 302 -4.67 -6.52 -11.97
C GLY A 302 -3.17 -6.34 -11.71
N ALA A 303 -2.31 -6.87 -12.59
CA ALA A 303 -0.87 -6.65 -12.54
C ALA A 303 -0.50 -5.17 -12.71
N ALA A 304 -1.05 -4.52 -13.75
CA ALA A 304 -0.84 -3.11 -14.02
C ALA A 304 -1.43 -2.22 -12.92
N HIS A 305 -2.62 -2.57 -12.41
CA HIS A 305 -3.24 -1.90 -11.26
C HIS A 305 -2.30 -1.91 -10.05
N LEU A 306 -1.77 -3.08 -9.68
CA LEU A 306 -0.85 -3.21 -8.55
C LEU A 306 0.40 -2.33 -8.70
N ALA A 307 1.04 -2.33 -9.88
CA ALA A 307 2.21 -1.50 -10.12
C ALA A 307 1.87 0.01 -10.11
N ALA A 308 0.74 0.40 -10.70
CA ALA A 308 0.29 1.80 -10.74
C ALA A 308 -0.09 2.31 -9.35
N VAL A 309 -0.88 1.55 -8.58
CA VAL A 309 -1.24 1.88 -7.19
C VAL A 309 0.00 1.94 -6.31
N SER A 310 0.96 1.02 -6.49
CA SER A 310 2.23 1.08 -5.78
C SER A 310 2.94 2.41 -6.01
N ARG A 311 3.05 2.85 -7.26
CA ARG A 311 3.66 4.15 -7.61
C ARG A 311 2.90 5.33 -7.01
N GLU A 312 1.56 5.30 -7.01
CA GLU A 312 0.71 6.35 -6.44
C GLU A 312 0.84 6.45 -4.91
N LEU A 313 0.97 5.31 -4.23
CA LEU A 313 1.06 5.20 -2.77
C LEU A 313 2.47 5.42 -2.21
N MET A 314 3.51 5.32 -3.05
CA MET A 314 4.88 5.63 -2.63
C MET A 314 4.95 7.01 -1.98
N PHE A 315 5.69 7.10 -0.86
CA PHE A 315 5.86 8.30 -0.01
C PHE A 315 4.61 8.77 0.74
N LYS A 316 3.44 8.18 0.46
CA LYS A 316 2.16 8.56 1.06
C LYS A 316 1.73 7.60 2.16
N VAL A 317 2.08 6.32 2.04
CA VAL A 317 1.78 5.27 3.01
C VAL A 317 3.02 4.44 3.32
N LYS A 318 2.98 3.73 4.43
CA LYS A 318 4.04 2.79 4.83
C LYS A 318 3.96 1.51 3.99
N TYR A 319 2.75 0.94 3.87
CA TYR A 319 2.48 -0.25 3.07
C TYR A 319 1.11 -0.16 2.36
N GLY A 320 1.03 -0.74 1.18
CA GLY A 320 -0.21 -1.11 0.52
C GLY A 320 -0.24 -2.63 0.32
N MET A 321 -1.04 -3.33 1.11
CA MET A 321 -0.94 -4.78 1.26
C MET A 321 -1.78 -5.52 0.22
N SER A 322 -1.12 -6.19 -0.71
CA SER A 322 -1.80 -6.89 -1.81
C SER A 322 -2.57 -8.10 -1.29
N PHE A 323 -3.89 -8.09 -1.50
CA PHE A 323 -4.78 -9.20 -1.15
C PHE A 323 -5.13 -10.07 -2.38
N ALA A 324 -5.21 -11.40 -2.28
CA ALA A 324 -4.70 -12.28 -1.21
C ALA A 324 -3.39 -12.94 -1.65
N VAL A 325 -2.60 -13.52 -0.75
CA VAL A 325 -1.40 -14.31 -1.15
C VAL A 325 -1.81 -15.58 -1.91
N THR A 326 -2.64 -16.43 -1.29
CA THR A 326 -3.01 -17.77 -1.79
C THR A 326 -4.53 -17.94 -1.88
N GLY A 327 -4.98 -19.14 -2.28
CA GLY A 327 -6.40 -19.45 -2.44
C GLY A 327 -7.03 -18.83 -3.70
N SER A 328 -8.37 -18.82 -3.78
CA SER A 328 -9.08 -18.33 -4.96
C SER A 328 -8.87 -16.84 -5.24
N TRP A 329 -8.68 -16.03 -4.20
CA TRP A 329 -8.29 -14.61 -4.28
C TRP A 329 -6.79 -14.38 -4.44
N GLY A 330 -6.00 -15.46 -4.36
CA GLY A 330 -4.55 -15.45 -4.32
C GLY A 330 -3.90 -14.81 -5.54
N ILE A 331 -2.75 -14.16 -5.35
CA ILE A 331 -1.89 -13.60 -6.40
C ILE A 331 -0.93 -14.62 -6.99
N LEU A 332 -0.64 -15.72 -6.28
CA LEU A 332 0.32 -16.72 -6.73
C LEU A 332 -0.12 -17.35 -8.05
N ASP A 333 0.87 -17.60 -8.91
CA ASP A 333 0.70 -18.18 -10.25
C ASP A 333 -0.21 -17.33 -11.18
N LYS A 334 -0.42 -16.05 -10.86
CA LYS A 334 -1.21 -15.08 -11.65
C LYS A 334 -0.35 -13.88 -12.05
N PRO A 335 -0.78 -13.04 -13.01
CA PRO A 335 -0.01 -11.88 -13.45
C PRO A 335 0.42 -10.92 -12.33
N ARG A 336 -0.35 -10.82 -11.23
CA ARG A 336 0.01 -10.01 -10.06
C ARG A 336 1.27 -10.52 -9.33
N SER A 337 1.54 -11.83 -9.28
CA SER A 337 2.81 -12.34 -8.72
C SER A 337 4.00 -11.92 -9.56
N GLU A 338 3.86 -11.92 -10.88
CA GLU A 338 4.93 -11.47 -11.79
C GLU A 338 5.17 -9.95 -11.66
N ALA A 339 4.12 -9.15 -11.48
CA ALA A 339 4.26 -7.73 -11.22
C ALA A 339 5.05 -7.45 -9.92
N LEU A 340 4.78 -8.20 -8.85
CA LEU A 340 5.56 -8.10 -7.61
C LEU A 340 7.01 -8.52 -7.80
N LYS A 341 7.28 -9.59 -8.55
CA LYS A 341 8.66 -10.00 -8.87
C LYS A 341 9.39 -8.89 -9.63
N VAL A 342 8.75 -8.24 -10.60
CA VAL A 342 9.33 -7.10 -11.32
C VAL A 342 9.58 -5.92 -10.39
N LEU A 343 8.62 -5.53 -9.54
CA LEU A 343 8.81 -4.48 -8.54
C LEU A 343 9.95 -4.80 -7.57
N SER A 344 10.08 -6.06 -7.16
CA SER A 344 11.12 -6.57 -6.25
C SER A 344 12.52 -6.71 -6.88
N ARG A 345 12.66 -6.40 -8.18
CA ARG A 345 13.95 -6.20 -8.85
C ARG A 345 14.48 -4.77 -8.77
N LEU A 346 13.64 -3.80 -8.38
CA LEU A 346 14.08 -2.42 -8.24
C LEU A 346 15.13 -2.28 -7.13
N GLY A 347 16.15 -1.47 -7.40
CA GLY A 347 17.21 -1.12 -6.48
C GLY A 347 16.73 -0.37 -5.24
N SER A 348 17.63 -0.21 -4.27
CA SER A 348 17.29 0.39 -2.98
C SER A 348 17.22 1.91 -3.02
N ASP A 349 17.83 2.56 -4.01
CA ASP A 349 17.91 4.01 -4.09
C ASP A 349 16.96 4.55 -5.14
N ARG A 350 16.36 5.70 -4.84
CA ARG A 350 15.35 6.34 -5.69
C ARG A 350 15.99 7.32 -6.66
N LEU A 351 15.52 7.34 -7.90
CA LEU A 351 15.80 8.40 -8.87
C LEU A 351 14.57 9.29 -9.05
N ALA A 352 14.80 10.57 -9.34
CA ALA A 352 13.71 11.51 -9.63
C ALA A 352 13.06 11.12 -10.96
N VAL A 353 11.72 11.18 -11.02
CA VAL A 353 10.93 10.89 -12.21
C VAL A 353 9.95 12.01 -12.45
N THR A 354 9.88 12.49 -13.69
CA THR A 354 8.88 13.48 -14.13
C THR A 354 8.24 13.06 -15.46
N GLY A 355 7.16 13.74 -15.84
CA GLY A 355 6.53 13.56 -17.15
C GLY A 355 5.56 12.39 -17.29
N GLU A 356 5.11 11.82 -16.16
CA GLU A 356 3.99 10.87 -16.13
C GLU A 356 2.73 11.48 -16.75
N GLY A 357 1.97 10.69 -17.52
CA GLY A 357 0.75 11.10 -18.21
C GLY A 357 -0.52 10.60 -17.51
N THR A 358 -1.59 10.40 -18.28
CA THR A 358 -2.86 9.87 -17.75
C THR A 358 -2.77 8.37 -17.44
N TRP A 359 -2.21 7.57 -18.35
CA TRP A 359 -2.18 6.12 -18.23
C TRP A 359 -0.84 5.56 -17.75
N VAL A 360 0.27 6.11 -18.25
CA VAL A 360 1.59 5.62 -17.86
C VAL A 360 2.08 6.28 -16.58
N ARG A 361 2.53 5.43 -15.65
CA ARG A 361 3.25 5.79 -14.43
C ARG A 361 4.64 5.18 -14.46
N ALA A 362 5.55 5.77 -13.70
CA ALA A 362 6.95 5.39 -13.72
C ALA A 362 7.61 5.40 -12.32
N ILE A 363 8.40 4.38 -12.01
CA ILE A 363 9.26 4.32 -10.82
C ILE A 363 10.72 4.33 -11.28
N GLY A 364 11.50 5.30 -10.79
CA GLY A 364 12.94 5.40 -11.03
C GLY A 364 13.72 4.86 -9.83
N ALA A 365 14.67 3.98 -10.08
CA ALA A 365 15.52 3.38 -9.06
C ALA A 365 16.97 3.27 -9.52
N LEU A 366 17.89 3.12 -8.58
CA LEU A 366 19.30 2.85 -8.80
C LEU A 366 19.67 1.56 -8.05
N ASP A 367 20.20 0.59 -8.79
CA ASP A 367 20.69 -0.69 -8.26
C ASP A 367 22.21 -0.80 -8.52
N GLY A 368 23.00 -0.48 -7.49
CA GLY A 368 24.44 -0.26 -7.64
C GLY A 368 24.70 0.90 -8.61
N ASP A 369 25.31 0.61 -9.76
CA ASP A 369 25.55 1.59 -10.83
C ASP A 369 24.51 1.51 -11.97
N THR A 370 23.49 0.65 -11.83
CA THR A 370 22.47 0.42 -12.87
C THR A 370 21.27 1.34 -12.67
N TYR A 371 21.01 2.23 -13.63
CA TYR A 371 19.81 3.07 -13.61
C TYR A 371 18.60 2.25 -14.06
N GLN A 372 17.53 2.27 -13.29
CA GLN A 372 16.32 1.49 -13.55
C GLN A 372 15.09 2.39 -13.71
N VAL A 373 14.22 2.02 -14.65
CA VAL A 373 12.93 2.68 -14.87
C VAL A 373 11.87 1.60 -15.06
N LEU A 374 10.96 1.49 -14.11
CA LEU A 374 9.76 0.66 -14.26
C LEU A 374 8.63 1.53 -14.79
N LEU A 375 8.11 1.19 -15.97
CA LEU A 375 6.94 1.80 -16.58
C LEU A 375 5.75 0.88 -16.42
N VAL A 376 4.59 1.44 -16.12
CA VAL A 376 3.31 0.73 -16.17
C VAL A 376 2.29 1.58 -16.92
N ASN A 377 1.69 1.03 -17.96
CA ASN A 377 0.51 1.60 -18.62
C ASN A 377 -0.72 0.98 -17.96
N TYR A 378 -1.41 1.70 -17.07
CA TYR A 378 -2.65 1.21 -16.50
C TYR A 378 -3.85 1.75 -17.28
N ASP A 379 -4.54 0.85 -17.98
CA ASP A 379 -5.77 1.17 -18.69
C ASP A 379 -6.79 0.03 -18.53
N PRO A 380 -7.70 0.10 -17.55
CA PRO A 380 -8.66 -0.97 -17.29
C PRO A 380 -9.63 -1.21 -18.46
N LYS A 381 -9.75 -0.27 -19.41
CA LYS A 381 -10.57 -0.43 -20.63
C LYS A 381 -9.82 -1.11 -21.77
N GLY A 382 -8.50 -1.22 -21.68
CA GLY A 382 -7.66 -1.86 -22.68
C GLY A 382 -7.64 -1.16 -24.05
N ALA A 383 -7.93 0.14 -24.09
CA ALA A 383 -8.10 0.92 -25.32
C ALA A 383 -6.87 1.77 -25.68
N HIS A 384 -5.98 2.06 -24.73
CA HIS A 384 -4.91 3.02 -24.90
C HIS A 384 -3.52 2.37 -24.96
N SER A 385 -2.85 2.57 -26.10
CA SER A 385 -1.41 2.34 -26.24
C SER A 385 -0.73 3.67 -26.54
N GLU A 386 0.48 3.85 -26.01
CA GLU A 386 1.32 5.00 -26.33
C GLU A 386 2.77 4.58 -26.56
N ILE A 387 3.50 5.36 -27.36
CA ILE A 387 4.95 5.28 -27.43
C ILE A 387 5.47 6.35 -26.47
N VAL A 388 6.14 5.92 -25.42
CA VAL A 388 6.59 6.79 -24.33
C VAL A 388 8.06 7.16 -24.57
N PRO A 389 8.39 8.44 -24.79
CA PRO A 389 9.76 8.91 -24.71
C PRO A 389 10.28 8.74 -23.28
N VAL A 390 11.41 8.09 -23.11
CA VAL A 390 12.09 7.91 -21.82
C VAL A 390 13.50 8.47 -21.92
N SER A 391 13.77 9.51 -21.15
CA SER A 391 15.05 10.24 -21.14
C SER A 391 15.79 10.01 -19.83
N PHE A 392 16.98 9.44 -19.91
CA PHE A 392 17.96 9.47 -18.83
C PHE A 392 18.73 10.78 -18.93
N ILE A 393 18.51 11.71 -17.99
CA ILE A 393 19.10 13.05 -18.00
C ILE A 393 20.20 13.17 -16.94
N ASN A 394 21.13 14.09 -17.17
CA ASN A 394 22.38 14.26 -16.41
C ASN A 394 23.26 12.99 -16.42
N LEU A 395 23.15 12.18 -17.46
CA LEU A 395 23.87 10.93 -17.58
C LEU A 395 25.37 11.19 -17.80
N LYS A 396 26.22 10.48 -17.06
CA LYS A 396 27.67 10.54 -17.29
C LYS A 396 27.98 10.00 -18.69
N GLN A 397 28.85 10.70 -19.42
CA GLN A 397 29.32 10.23 -20.73
C GLN A 397 29.92 8.83 -20.60
N GLY A 398 29.52 7.93 -21.49
CA GLY A 398 30.00 6.55 -21.46
C GLY A 398 29.28 5.62 -22.42
N ASN A 399 29.70 4.36 -22.36
CA ASN A 399 29.04 3.24 -23.02
C ASN A 399 28.12 2.56 -22.01
N PHE A 400 26.97 2.11 -22.49
CA PHE A 400 25.92 1.50 -21.70
C PHE A 400 25.33 0.30 -22.44
N ILE A 401 24.76 -0.61 -21.67
CA ILE A 401 23.86 -1.65 -22.16
C ILE A 401 22.46 -1.29 -21.64
N LEU A 402 21.53 -1.06 -22.57
CA LEU A 402 20.13 -0.90 -22.23
C LEU A 402 19.43 -2.26 -22.37
N LYS A 403 18.96 -2.79 -21.26
CA LYS A 403 18.06 -3.94 -21.19
C LYS A 403 16.63 -3.46 -21.09
N ARG A 404 15.73 -4.03 -21.88
CA ARG A 404 14.28 -3.83 -21.82
C ARG A 404 13.61 -5.17 -21.58
N THR A 405 12.96 -5.30 -20.42
CA THR A 405 12.14 -6.47 -20.07
C THR A 405 10.68 -6.04 -20.04
N VAL A 406 9.88 -6.55 -20.97
CA VAL A 406 8.42 -6.49 -20.85
C VAL A 406 7.98 -7.65 -19.96
N MET A 407 7.13 -7.40 -18.97
CA MET A 407 6.66 -8.46 -18.07
C MET A 407 6.01 -9.60 -18.87
N GLY A 408 6.43 -10.83 -18.60
CA GLY A 408 5.96 -12.02 -19.33
C GLY A 408 6.63 -12.26 -20.69
N ALA A 409 7.60 -11.44 -21.09
CA ALA A 409 8.38 -11.60 -22.32
C ALA A 409 9.89 -11.67 -22.07
N SER A 410 10.64 -12.02 -23.10
CA SER A 410 12.11 -12.05 -23.06
C SER A 410 12.71 -10.64 -22.96
N THR A 411 13.82 -10.52 -22.24
CA THR A 411 14.62 -9.30 -22.20
C THR A 411 15.32 -9.06 -23.54
N VAL A 412 15.23 -7.84 -24.05
CA VAL A 412 15.98 -7.39 -25.23
C VAL A 412 17.07 -6.44 -24.78
N SER A 413 18.31 -6.73 -25.16
CA SER A 413 19.48 -5.90 -24.85
C SER A 413 19.93 -5.13 -26.10
N SER A 414 20.35 -3.89 -25.91
CA SER A 414 20.94 -3.06 -26.97
C SER A 414 22.09 -2.24 -26.41
N ALA A 415 23.14 -2.06 -27.22
CA ALA A 415 24.20 -1.13 -26.87
C ALA A 415 23.67 0.31 -26.99
N ALA A 416 24.05 1.16 -26.05
CA ALA A 416 23.80 2.59 -26.07
C ALA A 416 25.10 3.30 -25.75
N ALA A 417 25.49 4.28 -26.56
CA ALA A 417 26.57 5.19 -26.21
C ALA A 417 26.00 6.60 -26.27
N THR A 418 26.45 7.46 -25.37
CA THR A 418 26.14 8.88 -25.46
C THR A 418 27.36 9.71 -25.08
N SER A 419 27.62 10.72 -25.89
CA SER A 419 28.53 11.84 -25.57
C SER A 419 27.78 13.01 -24.95
N GLU A 420 26.46 12.94 -24.89
CA GLU A 420 25.58 13.96 -24.35
C GLU A 420 25.12 13.56 -22.95
N ALA A 421 24.72 14.54 -22.15
CA ALA A 421 24.16 14.30 -20.82
C ALA A 421 22.74 13.71 -20.85
N ILE A 422 22.22 13.38 -22.03
CA ILE A 422 20.88 12.85 -22.24
C ILE A 422 20.94 11.59 -23.11
N LEU A 423 20.20 10.56 -22.72
CA LEU A 423 19.92 9.39 -23.54
C LEU A 423 18.41 9.16 -23.59
N GLN A 424 17.78 9.41 -24.76
CA GLN A 424 16.35 9.19 -24.97
C GLN A 424 16.06 7.89 -25.71
N ARG A 425 14.98 7.20 -25.34
CA ARG A 425 14.46 6.00 -26.01
C ARG A 425 12.94 6.05 -26.11
N GLU A 426 12.43 5.62 -27.25
CA GLU A 426 10.99 5.47 -27.49
C GLU A 426 10.54 4.07 -27.06
N ILE A 427 9.67 4.00 -26.04
CA ILE A 427 9.22 2.74 -25.45
C ILE A 427 7.74 2.51 -25.77
N PRO A 428 7.41 1.54 -26.63
CA PRO A 428 6.02 1.16 -26.88
C PRO A 428 5.39 0.54 -25.63
N MET A 429 4.25 1.07 -25.21
CA MET A 429 3.48 0.62 -24.05
C MET A 429 2.07 0.24 -24.49
N ALA A 430 1.81 -1.07 -24.63
CA ALA A 430 0.46 -1.61 -24.83
C ALA A 430 -0.40 -1.42 -23.56
N PRO A 431 -1.74 -1.51 -23.64
CA PRO A 431 -2.60 -1.37 -22.47
C PRO A 431 -2.24 -2.42 -21.42
N ASN A 432 -2.16 -2.02 -20.15
CA ASN A 432 -1.83 -2.90 -19.02
C ASN A 432 -0.45 -3.55 -19.09
N SER A 433 0.46 -3.03 -19.92
CA SER A 433 1.84 -3.51 -19.98
C SER A 433 2.69 -2.92 -18.85
N ILE A 434 3.64 -3.74 -18.37
CA ILE A 434 4.66 -3.37 -17.41
C ILE A 434 6.02 -3.60 -18.07
N VAL A 435 6.88 -2.58 -18.09
CA VAL A 435 8.18 -2.62 -18.76
C VAL A 435 9.25 -2.12 -17.81
N LEU A 436 10.27 -2.93 -17.55
CA LEU A 436 11.47 -2.53 -16.82
C LEU A 436 12.59 -2.22 -17.80
N LEU A 437 13.16 -1.03 -17.68
CA LEU A 437 14.40 -0.63 -18.34
C LEU A 437 15.53 -0.66 -17.33
N GLU A 438 16.67 -1.21 -17.75
CA GLU A 438 17.91 -1.22 -16.97
C GLU A 438 19.03 -0.70 -17.86
N LEU A 439 19.60 0.45 -17.49
CA LEU A 439 20.71 1.09 -18.19
C LEU A 439 21.99 0.86 -17.40
N GLU A 440 22.79 -0.09 -17.86
CA GLU A 440 23.99 -0.58 -17.19
C GLU A 440 25.24 0.09 -17.79
N PRO A 441 26.06 0.80 -17.00
CA PRO A 441 27.34 1.30 -17.48
C PRO A 441 28.27 0.15 -17.90
N VAL A 442 28.89 0.28 -19.06
CA VAL A 442 29.97 -0.62 -19.49
C VAL A 442 31.27 -0.07 -18.94
N ASN A 443 31.74 -0.66 -17.84
CA ASN A 443 33.06 -0.38 -17.32
C ASN A 443 34.11 -0.95 -18.29
N ASN A 444 34.72 -0.08 -19.10
CA ASN A 444 35.93 -0.46 -19.82
C ASN A 444 36.99 -0.81 -18.77
N PRO A 445 37.60 -2.02 -18.78
CA PRO A 445 38.79 -2.24 -17.99
C PRO A 445 39.80 -1.16 -18.36
N GLN A 446 40.34 -0.48 -17.35
CA GLN A 446 41.27 0.62 -17.54
C GLN A 446 42.35 0.24 -18.56
N THR A 447 42.52 1.10 -19.55
CA THR A 447 43.65 1.08 -20.46
C THR A 447 44.91 0.99 -19.59
N PRO A 448 45.81 0.00 -19.78
CA PRO A 448 47.04 -0.05 -19.01
C PRO A 448 47.75 1.30 -19.18
N ALA A 449 48.15 1.90 -18.06
CA ALA A 449 49.01 3.07 -18.09
C ALA A 449 50.16 2.79 -19.07
N SER A 450 50.27 3.62 -20.10
CA SER A 450 51.45 3.62 -20.95
C SER A 450 52.62 3.95 -20.04
N ASN A 451 53.48 2.96 -19.78
CA ASN A 451 54.76 3.21 -19.15
C ASN A 451 55.50 4.25 -20.00
N PRO A 452 56.03 5.32 -19.40
CA PRO A 452 56.94 6.19 -20.11
C PRO A 452 58.16 5.36 -20.51
N THR A 453 58.49 5.39 -21.80
CA THR A 453 59.78 4.96 -22.31
C THR A 453 60.90 5.76 -21.64
N ASP A 454 61.78 5.08 -20.92
CA ASP A 454 63.17 5.51 -20.70
C ASP A 454 64.09 4.68 -21.61
#